data_AF-A0A545U7V2-F1
#
_entry.id   AF-A0A545U7V2-F1
#
_cell.length_a   1.000
_cell.length_b   1.000
_cell.length_c   1.000
_cell.angle_alpha   90.00
_cell.angle_beta   90.00
_cell.angle_gamma   90.00
#
_symmetry.space_group_name_H-M   'P 1'
#
loop_
_entity.id
_entity.type
_entity.pdbx_description
1 polymer ?
#
loop_
_entity_poly.entity_id
_entity_poly.type
_entity_poly.pdbx_seq_one_letter_code
_entity_poly.pdbx_strand_id
1 'polypeptide(L)'
;MIKSADLEIDPRSRRVTRNGEPVELSSLTYDLLNELVNCSPEIAKPEHLLSTVWKNKVVGVETLTQRVAILRKALDEESQQQKYIESVRGQGYRWLPQLIYGENNKVQEKTTNNFFSPKVMVALFILATISLVAYWFAHSKKIEKEQIQTPSYSLQSSLQERLREAWRYYRKFDAESNAIGIKLFQSVLKEKPENVSALVGLSAAYSQESTKFNGPPADLVKGLELAKKATRLSPQNAEAWWALGFNFDARGHIEEAVIYYQKALKLDPDDKGVKSSLAYLLAIQGDLVGALKMNIEAFSSNTHYRHLQIAQILRLLQFNELAEQWYKRADELNPDSVFAAFGRAEHLFTMGRLVEAKQVVEAAINRGVHRPELPILLAQIEARHQDFNSMKSAFESAIEISQHSLTAQSWLLWGEGISGAETDLDVVTALISKYENIVQQGDTWPNNFVELALLETVRKRQQEAIEYLRQAFSSGYLDIGMLRQSPVFQSLHQNEEFMQLVEAMQQKILAQREQVLSAEWAPENFFNPKMNR
;
A
#
# COMPACT_ATOMS: atom_id res chain seq x y z
N MET A 1 9.87 30.04 -1.25
CA MET A 1 8.83 30.24 -2.28
C MET A 1 9.51 30.35 -3.63
N ILE A 2 9.14 29.46 -4.55
CA ILE A 2 9.54 29.50 -5.94
C ILE A 2 8.29 29.93 -6.71
N LYS A 3 8.35 31.04 -7.46
CA LYS A 3 7.27 31.43 -8.38
C LYS A 3 7.62 31.00 -9.79
N SER A 4 6.65 30.43 -10.50
CA SER A 4 6.83 29.94 -11.87
C SER A 4 5.52 30.04 -12.65
N ALA A 5 5.46 30.94 -13.63
CA ALA A 5 4.21 31.36 -14.28
C ALA A 5 3.13 31.77 -13.25
N ASP A 6 1.97 31.12 -13.30
CA ASP A 6 0.83 31.29 -12.39
C ASP A 6 0.91 30.38 -11.14
N LEU A 7 2.02 29.65 -10.96
CA LEU A 7 2.25 28.77 -9.82
C LEU A 7 3.11 29.43 -8.75
N GLU A 8 2.74 29.19 -7.49
CA GLU A 8 3.61 29.39 -6.34
C GLU A 8 3.88 28.05 -5.67
N ILE A 9 5.16 27.67 -5.61
CA ILE A 9 5.62 26.41 -5.06
C ILE A 9 6.34 26.70 -3.75
N ASP A 10 5.91 26.04 -2.67
CA ASP A 10 6.58 26.05 -1.38
C ASP A 10 7.26 24.69 -1.12
N PRO A 11 8.57 24.57 -1.40
CA PRO A 11 9.37 23.39 -1.07
C PRO A 11 9.33 22.98 0.40
N ARG A 12 9.14 23.92 1.33
CA ARG A 12 9.18 23.63 2.77
C ARG A 12 7.89 22.98 3.25
N SER A 13 6.75 23.49 2.81
CA SER A 13 5.44 22.94 3.17
C SER A 13 4.90 21.91 2.17
N ARG A 14 5.63 21.66 1.07
CA ARG A 14 5.19 20.82 -0.07
C ARG A 14 3.82 21.22 -0.60
N ARG A 15 3.60 22.52 -0.73
CA ARG A 15 2.34 23.07 -1.25
C ARG A 15 2.58 23.74 -2.58
N VAL A 16 1.60 23.61 -3.46
CA VAL A 16 1.55 24.29 -4.74
C VAL A 16 0.23 25.02 -4.79
N THR A 17 0.27 26.30 -5.12
CA THR A 17 -0.94 27.08 -5.42
C THR A 17 -0.84 27.61 -6.85
N ARG A 18 -1.99 27.75 -7.50
CA ARG A 18 -2.12 28.36 -8.82
C ARG A 18 -3.11 29.50 -8.73
N ASN A 19 -2.68 30.72 -9.03
CA ASN A 19 -3.49 31.93 -8.85
C ASN A 19 -4.12 32.06 -7.44
N GLY A 20 -3.40 31.56 -6.40
CA GLY A 20 -3.88 31.57 -5.01
C GLY A 20 -4.68 30.34 -4.59
N GLU A 21 -5.17 29.53 -5.52
CA GLU A 21 -5.92 28.30 -5.24
C GLU A 21 -4.99 27.09 -5.06
N PRO A 22 -5.19 26.21 -4.07
CA PRO A 22 -4.38 25.01 -3.89
C PRO A 22 -4.46 24.05 -5.09
N VAL A 23 -3.30 23.58 -5.56
CA VAL A 23 -3.21 22.46 -6.52
C VAL A 23 -2.91 21.18 -5.74
N GLU A 24 -3.85 20.24 -5.75
CA GLU A 24 -3.68 18.98 -5.04
C GLU A 24 -2.77 18.01 -5.80
N LEU A 25 -1.62 17.69 -5.21
CA LEU A 25 -0.66 16.72 -5.75
C LEU A 25 -0.42 15.60 -4.73
N SER A 26 -0.36 14.35 -5.19
CA SER A 26 0.14 13.25 -4.37
C SER A 26 1.64 13.42 -4.08
N SER A 27 2.16 12.76 -3.04
CA SER A 27 3.56 12.96 -2.62
C SER A 27 4.57 12.77 -3.76
N LEU A 28 4.47 11.68 -4.52
CA LEU A 28 5.37 11.40 -5.64
C LEU A 28 5.15 12.36 -6.82
N THR A 29 3.92 12.82 -7.05
CA THR A 29 3.64 13.79 -8.11
C THR A 29 4.23 15.16 -7.76
N TYR A 30 4.16 15.53 -6.48
CA TYR A 30 4.88 16.70 -5.96
C TYR A 30 6.40 16.52 -6.10
N ASP A 31 6.95 15.35 -5.74
CA ASP A 31 8.38 15.09 -5.86
C ASP A 31 8.85 15.20 -7.31
N LEU A 32 8.06 14.69 -8.27
CA LEU A 32 8.30 14.88 -9.70
C LEU A 32 8.27 16.35 -10.11
N LEU A 33 7.25 17.11 -9.71
CA LEU A 33 7.15 18.54 -10.00
C LEU A 33 8.38 19.28 -9.45
N ASN A 34 8.69 19.04 -8.18
CA ASN A 34 9.81 19.69 -7.49
C ASN A 34 11.13 19.37 -8.19
N GLU A 35 11.32 18.13 -8.65
CA GLU A 35 12.52 17.74 -9.37
C GLU A 35 12.61 18.33 -10.78
N LEU A 36 11.49 18.38 -11.53
CA LEU A 36 11.43 19.07 -12.81
C LEU A 36 11.76 20.56 -12.68
N VAL A 37 11.24 21.21 -11.64
CA VAL A 37 11.55 22.60 -11.31
C VAL A 37 13.02 22.75 -10.92
N ASN A 38 13.60 21.84 -10.14
CA ASN A 38 15.03 21.89 -9.79
C ASN A 38 15.96 21.69 -10.99
N CYS A 39 15.55 20.89 -11.97
CA CYS A 39 16.30 20.69 -13.21
C CYS A 39 16.19 21.87 -14.18
N SER A 40 15.19 22.75 -14.01
CA SER A 40 14.95 23.88 -14.91
C SER A 40 16.18 24.82 -14.97
N PRO A 41 16.58 25.30 -16.16
CA PRO A 41 15.93 25.15 -17.48
C PRO A 41 16.39 23.93 -18.29
N GLU A 42 17.22 23.06 -17.71
CA GLU A 42 17.80 21.91 -18.40
C GLU A 42 16.78 20.78 -18.64
N ILE A 43 17.12 19.86 -19.54
CA ILE A 43 16.32 18.65 -19.77
C ILE A 43 16.57 17.68 -18.61
N ALA A 44 15.53 17.39 -17.84
CA ALA A 44 15.53 16.36 -16.83
C ALA A 44 15.49 14.98 -17.50
N LYS A 45 16.61 14.25 -17.41
CA LYS A 45 16.76 12.93 -18.01
C LYS A 45 15.85 11.90 -17.32
N PRO A 46 15.27 10.93 -18.05
CA PRO A 46 14.42 9.90 -17.46
C PRO A 46 15.10 9.14 -16.32
N GLU A 47 16.36 8.74 -16.52
CA GLU A 47 17.17 8.03 -15.51
C GLU A 47 17.28 8.83 -14.21
N HIS A 48 17.57 10.14 -14.32
CA HIS A 48 17.68 11.05 -13.17
C HIS A 48 16.34 11.25 -12.46
N LEU A 49 15.26 11.43 -13.23
CA LEU A 49 13.91 11.57 -12.67
C LEU A 49 13.47 10.30 -11.97
N LEU A 50 13.71 9.13 -12.57
CA LEU A 50 13.41 7.83 -11.99
C LEU A 50 14.20 7.62 -10.68
N SER A 51 15.52 7.84 -10.69
CA SER A 51 16.36 7.68 -9.51
C SER A 51 16.05 8.69 -8.41
N THR A 52 15.67 9.92 -8.75
CA THR A 52 15.48 10.98 -7.74
C THR A 52 14.09 10.95 -7.12
N VAL A 53 13.07 10.72 -7.95
CA VAL A 53 11.67 10.73 -7.52
C VAL A 53 11.27 9.37 -6.92
N TRP A 54 11.74 8.25 -7.48
CA TRP A 54 11.40 6.89 -7.00
C TRP A 54 12.50 6.23 -6.15
N LYS A 55 13.70 6.82 -6.07
CA LYS A 55 14.81 6.44 -5.16
C LYS A 55 15.11 4.94 -5.16
N ASN A 56 14.55 4.22 -4.19
CA ASN A 56 14.82 2.82 -3.90
C ASN A 56 13.95 1.85 -4.72
N LYS A 57 13.08 2.35 -5.60
CA LYS A 57 12.20 1.51 -6.43
C LYS A 57 12.75 1.40 -7.85
N VAL A 58 12.91 0.18 -8.35
CA VAL A 58 13.17 -0.07 -9.77
C VAL A 58 11.85 0.13 -10.52
N VAL A 59 11.76 1.24 -11.24
CA VAL A 59 10.57 1.62 -12.02
C VAL A 59 10.98 1.92 -13.46
N GLY A 60 10.13 1.51 -14.41
CA GLY A 60 10.34 1.76 -15.83
C GLY A 60 10.03 3.18 -16.26
N VAL A 61 10.44 3.54 -17.48
CA VAL A 61 10.16 4.84 -18.12
C VAL A 61 8.66 5.07 -18.30
N GLU A 62 7.88 4.00 -18.38
CA GLU A 62 6.42 4.00 -18.42
C GLU A 62 5.82 4.65 -17.16
N THR A 63 6.37 4.33 -15.98
CA THR A 63 5.95 4.90 -14.69
C THR A 63 6.18 6.41 -14.67
N LEU A 64 7.34 6.86 -15.15
CA LEU A 64 7.65 8.28 -15.28
C LEU A 64 6.68 8.96 -16.27
N THR A 65 6.42 8.32 -17.41
CA THR A 65 5.51 8.85 -18.44
C THR A 65 4.09 9.03 -17.91
N GLN A 66 3.58 8.04 -17.19
CA GLN A 66 2.26 8.12 -16.55
C GLN A 66 2.24 9.19 -15.45
N ARG A 67 3.29 9.30 -14.64
CA ARG A 67 3.36 10.31 -13.58
C ARG A 67 3.45 11.73 -14.15
N VAL A 68 4.17 11.94 -15.26
CA VAL A 68 4.15 13.22 -15.98
C VAL A 68 2.75 13.52 -16.52
N ALA A 69 2.04 12.54 -17.06
CA ALA A 69 0.65 12.74 -17.51
C ALA A 69 -0.28 13.15 -16.35
N ILE A 70 -0.13 12.54 -15.18
CA ILE A 70 -0.86 12.92 -13.96
C ILE A 70 -0.51 14.35 -13.54
N LEU A 71 0.77 14.71 -13.54
CA LEU A 71 1.21 16.05 -13.19
C LEU A 71 0.63 17.10 -14.16
N ARG A 72 0.70 16.87 -15.47
CA ARG A 72 0.08 17.74 -16.49
C ARG A 72 -1.41 17.94 -16.23
N LYS A 73 -2.14 16.85 -15.96
CA LYS A 73 -3.57 16.93 -15.64
C LYS A 73 -3.83 17.76 -14.39
N ALA A 74 -3.02 17.60 -13.34
CA ALA A 74 -3.17 18.38 -12.12
C ALA A 74 -2.86 19.89 -12.31
N LEU A 75 -2.05 20.23 -13.30
CA LEU A 75 -1.73 21.62 -13.67
C LEU A 75 -2.73 22.24 -14.67
N ASP A 76 -3.81 21.52 -15.02
CA ASP A 76 -4.70 21.79 -16.18
C ASP A 76 -3.94 22.05 -17.48
N GLU A 77 -2.92 21.25 -17.73
CA GLU A 77 -2.16 21.28 -18.98
C GLU A 77 -2.73 20.24 -19.96
N GLU A 78 -3.37 20.71 -21.03
CA GLU A 78 -3.74 19.85 -22.15
C GLU A 78 -2.48 19.39 -22.91
N SER A 79 -2.44 18.11 -23.30
CA SER A 79 -1.25 17.46 -23.88
C SER A 79 -0.68 18.15 -25.13
N GLN A 80 -1.49 18.95 -25.83
CA GLN A 80 -1.09 19.70 -27.02
C GLN A 80 -0.53 21.10 -26.73
N GLN A 81 -0.86 21.72 -25.60
CA GLN A 81 -0.46 23.11 -25.31
C GLN A 81 0.89 23.22 -24.62
N GLN A 82 1.43 22.13 -24.04
CA GLN A 82 2.73 22.06 -23.34
C GLN A 82 3.11 23.36 -22.61
N LYS A 83 2.24 23.82 -21.69
CA LYS A 83 2.41 25.08 -20.96
C LYS A 83 3.53 25.02 -19.89
N TYR A 84 3.65 23.88 -19.21
CA TYR A 84 4.59 23.74 -18.08
C TYR A 84 5.67 22.71 -18.37
N ILE A 85 5.31 21.57 -18.95
CA ILE A 85 6.22 20.43 -19.13
C ILE A 85 6.31 20.09 -20.61
N GLU A 86 7.48 20.31 -21.21
CA GLU A 86 7.81 19.85 -22.55
C GLU A 86 8.32 18.41 -22.52
N SER A 87 7.85 17.58 -23.46
CA SER A 87 8.42 16.24 -23.69
C SER A 87 9.47 16.30 -24.80
N VAL A 88 10.74 16.21 -24.45
CA VAL A 88 11.85 16.22 -25.42
C VAL A 88 12.13 14.79 -25.86
N ARG A 89 11.75 14.46 -27.11
CA ARG A 89 11.80 13.10 -27.66
C ARG A 89 13.19 12.46 -27.47
N GLY A 90 13.21 11.33 -26.76
CA GLY A 90 14.43 10.54 -26.50
C GLY A 90 15.40 11.15 -25.49
N GLN A 91 15.08 12.30 -24.90
CA GLN A 91 15.98 13.02 -23.98
C GLN A 91 15.40 13.23 -22.59
N GLY A 92 14.08 13.35 -22.45
CA GLY A 92 13.41 13.50 -21.16
C GLY A 92 12.34 14.59 -21.15
N TYR A 93 12.25 15.31 -20.03
CA TYR A 93 11.24 16.34 -19.81
C TYR A 93 11.90 17.66 -19.44
N ARG A 94 11.33 18.78 -19.89
CA ARG A 94 11.84 20.12 -19.56
C ARG A 94 10.73 20.94 -18.92
N TRP A 95 11.06 21.60 -17.82
CA TRP A 95 10.21 22.64 -17.23
C TRP A 95 10.35 23.92 -18.03
N LEU A 96 9.25 24.44 -18.58
CA LEU A 96 9.26 25.58 -19.49
C LEU A 96 9.21 26.94 -18.79
N PRO A 97 8.40 27.16 -17.73
CA PRO A 97 8.26 28.50 -17.18
C PRO A 97 9.48 28.93 -16.36
N GLN A 98 9.85 30.20 -16.50
CA GLN A 98 10.96 30.80 -15.77
C GLN A 98 10.73 30.74 -14.25
N LEU A 99 11.80 30.47 -13.51
CA LEU A 99 11.79 30.40 -12.05
C LEU A 99 12.22 31.72 -11.42
N ILE A 100 11.41 32.22 -10.50
CA ILE A 100 11.73 33.36 -9.65
C ILE A 100 11.88 32.85 -8.22
N TYR A 101 13.11 32.83 -7.74
CA TYR A 101 13.44 32.47 -6.36
C TYR A 101 13.37 33.71 -5.48
N GLY A 102 12.71 33.62 -4.32
CA GLY A 102 12.87 34.63 -3.27
C GLY A 102 14.33 34.68 -2.81
N GLU A 103 14.89 35.89 -2.66
CA GLU A 103 16.33 36.15 -2.48
C GLU A 103 17.03 35.19 -1.48
N ASN A 104 17.99 34.42 -1.98
CA ASN A 104 19.30 34.20 -1.35
C ASN A 104 20.30 33.47 -2.26
N ASN A 105 21.38 34.19 -2.54
CA ASN A 105 22.75 33.79 -2.93
C ASN A 105 23.05 33.03 -4.24
N LYS A 106 23.82 33.74 -5.06
CA LYS A 106 24.51 33.36 -6.31
C LYS A 106 25.55 32.26 -6.09
N VAL A 107 25.66 31.34 -7.05
CA VAL A 107 26.86 30.53 -7.29
C VAL A 107 27.30 30.73 -8.75
N GLN A 108 28.60 30.98 -8.92
CA GLN A 108 29.28 31.31 -10.18
C GLN A 108 29.47 30.08 -11.08
N GLU A 109 29.11 30.21 -12.35
CA GLU A 109 29.45 29.26 -13.41
C GLU A 109 30.92 29.37 -13.79
N LYS A 110 31.63 28.23 -13.80
CA LYS A 110 32.95 28.10 -14.44
C LYS A 110 32.75 27.56 -15.86
N THR A 111 33.18 28.35 -16.83
CA THR A 111 33.25 28.04 -18.26
C THR A 111 34.22 26.89 -18.53
N THR A 112 33.78 25.84 -19.23
CA THR A 112 34.64 24.79 -19.78
C THR A 112 34.87 25.04 -21.28
N ASN A 113 36.12 25.31 -21.65
CA ASN A 113 36.56 25.37 -23.04
C ASN A 113 36.82 23.96 -23.57
N ASN A 114 36.12 23.57 -24.64
CA ASN A 114 36.30 22.32 -25.36
C ASN A 114 37.44 22.42 -26.37
N PHE A 115 38.43 21.51 -26.29
CA PHE A 115 39.42 21.30 -27.35
C PHE A 115 39.90 19.85 -27.34
N PHE A 116 39.26 18.94 -28.09
CA PHE A 116 39.91 17.68 -28.52
C PHE A 116 39.40 17.20 -29.88
N SER A 117 40.34 16.84 -30.77
CA SER A 117 40.08 16.39 -32.14
C SER A 117 39.70 14.89 -32.20
N PRO A 118 39.09 14.40 -33.31
CA PRO A 118 38.53 13.05 -33.39
C PRO A 118 39.52 11.91 -33.13
N LYS A 119 40.81 12.12 -33.46
CA LYS A 119 41.86 11.12 -33.23
C LYS A 119 42.32 11.07 -31.77
N VAL A 120 42.26 12.20 -31.06
CA VAL A 120 42.48 12.24 -29.61
C VAL A 120 41.28 11.62 -28.89
N MET A 121 40.07 11.81 -29.41
CA MET A 121 38.86 11.19 -28.88
C MET A 121 38.90 9.66 -28.93
N VAL A 122 39.39 9.05 -30.01
CA VAL A 122 39.49 7.58 -30.14
C VAL A 122 40.58 7.00 -29.24
N ALA A 123 41.75 7.65 -29.16
CA ALA A 123 42.81 7.24 -28.24
C ALA A 123 42.39 7.41 -26.77
N LEU A 124 41.69 8.51 -26.45
CA LEU A 124 41.06 8.72 -25.15
C LEU A 124 39.94 7.71 -24.89
N PHE A 125 39.20 7.25 -25.90
CA PHE A 125 38.15 6.25 -25.72
C PHE A 125 38.74 4.88 -25.37
N ILE A 126 39.84 4.48 -26.02
CA ILE A 126 40.52 3.21 -25.73
C ILE A 126 41.23 3.26 -24.37
N LEU A 127 41.89 4.38 -24.05
CA LEU A 127 42.46 4.58 -22.72
C LEU A 127 41.36 4.67 -21.65
N ALA A 128 40.25 5.35 -21.93
CA ALA A 128 39.11 5.45 -21.02
C ALA A 128 38.44 4.11 -20.82
N THR A 129 38.31 3.24 -21.83
CA THR A 129 37.72 1.90 -21.66
C THR A 129 38.64 0.98 -20.88
N ILE A 130 39.95 1.00 -21.14
CA ILE A 130 40.93 0.22 -20.35
C ILE A 130 40.98 0.74 -18.91
N SER A 131 40.98 2.06 -18.71
CA SER A 131 40.87 2.69 -17.39
C SER A 131 39.51 2.44 -16.75
N LEU A 132 38.40 2.35 -17.51
CA LEU A 132 37.06 2.02 -16.97
C LEU A 132 37.01 0.57 -16.52
N VAL A 133 37.59 -0.35 -17.26
CA VAL A 133 37.63 -1.78 -16.93
C VAL A 133 38.58 -2.01 -15.75
N ALA A 134 39.73 -1.33 -15.72
CA ALA A 134 40.64 -1.37 -14.58
C ALA A 134 40.04 -0.67 -13.34
N TYR A 135 39.33 0.44 -13.51
CA TYR A 135 38.56 1.11 -12.47
C TYR A 135 37.42 0.22 -11.98
N TRP A 136 36.67 -0.43 -12.88
CA TRP A 136 35.60 -1.37 -12.57
C TRP A 136 36.15 -2.63 -11.90
N PHE A 137 37.34 -3.11 -12.21
CA PHE A 137 37.97 -4.21 -11.46
C PHE A 137 38.52 -3.75 -10.10
N ALA A 138 39.05 -2.54 -10.01
CA ALA A 138 39.49 -1.94 -8.74
C ALA A 138 38.31 -1.52 -7.84
N HIS A 139 37.15 -1.20 -8.40
CA HIS A 139 35.92 -0.77 -7.72
C HIS A 139 34.79 -1.80 -7.73
N SER A 140 34.86 -2.94 -8.44
CA SER A 140 33.87 -4.03 -8.30
C SER A 140 34.04 -4.79 -6.99
N LYS A 141 35.24 -4.75 -6.40
CA LYS A 141 35.48 -5.09 -4.97
C LYS A 141 35.27 -3.92 -4.01
N LYS A 142 34.86 -2.76 -4.52
CA LYS A 142 34.61 -1.52 -3.79
C LYS A 142 33.38 -0.83 -4.36
N ILE A 143 32.27 -1.54 -4.46
CA ILE A 143 30.95 -0.90 -4.44
C ILE A 143 30.80 -0.41 -3.00
N GLU A 144 31.52 0.67 -2.68
CA GLU A 144 31.11 1.57 -1.64
C GLU A 144 29.69 1.96 -2.02
N LYS A 145 28.73 1.53 -1.20
CA LYS A 145 27.38 2.06 -1.19
C LYS A 145 27.51 3.55 -1.47
N GLU A 146 27.05 4.00 -2.65
CA GLU A 146 26.82 5.42 -2.85
C GLU A 146 26.10 5.90 -1.59
N GLN A 147 26.62 6.97 -0.98
CA GLN A 147 25.95 7.61 0.14
C GLN A 147 24.59 8.07 -0.38
N ILE A 148 23.60 7.18 -0.28
CA ILE A 148 22.21 7.54 -0.08
C ILE A 148 22.31 8.65 0.95
N GLN A 149 21.85 9.86 0.60
CA GLN A 149 21.62 10.87 1.61
C GLN A 149 20.65 10.22 2.58
N THR A 150 21.21 9.63 3.64
CA THR A 150 20.43 9.09 4.74
C THR A 150 19.55 10.25 5.16
N PRO A 151 18.23 10.04 5.27
CA PRO A 151 17.34 11.13 5.60
C PRO A 151 17.91 11.85 6.83
N SER A 152 18.27 13.13 6.70
CA SER A 152 19.07 13.77 7.73
C SER A 152 18.19 13.93 8.97
N TYR A 153 18.43 13.09 9.98
CA TYR A 153 17.82 13.22 11.29
C TYR A 153 18.94 13.28 12.33
N SER A 154 18.76 14.13 13.34
CA SER A 154 19.73 14.27 14.43
C SER A 154 19.15 13.75 15.72
N LEU A 155 19.78 12.73 16.29
CA LEU A 155 19.47 12.27 17.65
C LEU A 155 19.93 13.26 18.73
N GLN A 156 20.72 14.27 18.36
CA GLN A 156 21.19 15.34 19.26
C GLN A 156 20.30 16.58 19.21
N SER A 157 19.31 16.62 18.31
CA SER A 157 18.32 17.70 18.27
C SER A 157 17.43 17.70 19.52
N SER A 158 16.71 18.80 19.73
CA SER A 158 15.83 18.94 20.90
C SER A 158 14.77 17.81 20.96
N LEU A 159 14.30 17.48 22.17
CA LEU A 159 13.28 16.45 22.34
C LEU A 159 12.03 16.71 21.48
N GLN A 160 11.55 17.96 21.42
CA GLN A 160 10.39 18.33 20.62
C GLN A 160 10.64 18.17 19.11
N GLU A 161 11.84 18.49 18.65
CA GLU A 161 12.23 18.33 17.25
C GLU A 161 12.31 16.85 16.86
N ARG A 162 12.95 16.00 17.69
CA ARG A 162 12.97 14.55 17.48
C ARG A 162 11.56 13.95 17.43
N LEU A 163 10.67 14.39 18.32
CA LEU A 163 9.29 13.91 18.33
C LEU A 163 8.53 14.31 17.06
N ARG A 164 8.68 15.57 16.61
CA ARG A 164 8.06 16.06 15.37
C ARG A 164 8.59 15.30 14.15
N GLU A 165 9.89 15.07 14.10
CA GLU A 165 10.56 14.30 13.05
C GLU A 165 10.11 12.84 13.05
N ALA A 166 10.00 12.21 14.23
CA ALA A 166 9.53 10.83 14.35
C ALA A 166 8.16 10.64 13.68
N TRP A 167 7.21 11.53 13.99
CA TRP A 167 5.89 11.53 13.37
C TRP A 167 5.93 11.86 11.87
N ARG A 168 6.83 12.75 11.44
CA ARG A 168 7.02 13.05 10.01
C ARG A 168 7.47 11.82 9.23
N TYR A 169 8.41 11.06 9.77
CA TYR A 169 8.89 9.82 9.15
C TYR A 169 7.84 8.71 9.19
N TYR A 170 7.16 8.51 10.33
CA TYR A 170 6.07 7.53 10.43
C TYR A 170 4.99 7.74 9.35
N ARG A 171 4.63 9.00 9.05
CA ARG A 171 3.61 9.33 8.04
C ARG A 171 4.04 9.12 6.59
N LYS A 172 5.32 8.90 6.30
CA LYS A 172 5.78 8.61 4.93
C LYS A 172 5.36 7.23 4.45
N PHE A 173 5.03 6.33 5.38
CA PHE A 173 4.45 5.03 5.09
C PHE A 173 5.36 4.16 4.19
N ASP A 174 6.64 4.12 4.53
CA ASP A 174 7.63 3.24 3.93
C ASP A 174 8.53 2.65 5.03
N ALA A 175 9.11 1.48 4.76
CA ALA A 175 9.87 0.72 5.77
C ALA A 175 11.09 1.48 6.30
N GLU A 176 11.82 2.19 5.44
CA GLU A 176 13.02 2.94 5.83
C GLU A 176 12.65 4.10 6.76
N SER A 177 11.63 4.88 6.39
CA SER A 177 11.12 5.98 7.20
C SER A 177 10.53 5.47 8.51
N ASN A 178 9.79 4.36 8.51
CA ASN A 178 9.24 3.79 9.74
C ASN A 178 10.36 3.39 10.72
N ALA A 179 11.43 2.77 10.23
CA ALA A 179 12.61 2.43 11.02
C ALA A 179 13.30 3.68 11.62
N ILE A 180 13.34 4.80 10.89
CA ILE A 180 13.84 6.08 11.41
C ILE A 180 12.92 6.64 12.50
N GLY A 181 11.60 6.59 12.26
CA GLY A 181 10.59 6.99 13.23
C GLY A 181 10.74 6.25 14.56
N ILE A 182 10.90 4.91 14.51
CA ILE A 182 11.16 4.05 15.68
C ILE A 182 12.37 4.55 16.47
N LYS A 183 13.50 4.79 15.83
CA LYS A 183 14.74 5.26 16.50
C LYS A 183 14.53 6.62 17.17
N LEU A 184 13.82 7.54 16.50
CA LEU A 184 13.54 8.87 17.05
C LEU A 184 12.59 8.79 18.25
N PHE A 185 11.50 8.03 18.18
CA PHE A 185 10.61 7.84 19.34
C PHE A 185 11.33 7.18 20.52
N GLN A 186 12.15 6.15 20.27
CA GLN A 186 12.98 5.53 21.31
C GLN A 186 13.93 6.53 21.97
N SER A 187 14.53 7.44 21.21
CA SER A 187 15.41 8.48 21.76
C SER A 187 14.66 9.46 22.68
N VAL A 188 13.41 9.81 22.33
CA VAL A 188 12.54 10.64 23.17
C VAL A 188 12.20 9.92 24.47
N LEU A 189 11.88 8.62 24.39
CA LEU A 189 11.53 7.81 25.57
C LEU A 189 12.73 7.51 26.47
N LYS A 190 13.95 7.50 25.94
CA LYS A 190 15.17 7.38 26.75
C LYS A 190 15.36 8.59 27.68
N GLU A 191 15.01 9.78 27.20
CA GLU A 191 15.11 11.03 27.97
C GLU A 191 13.86 11.28 28.83
N LYS A 192 12.66 10.99 28.30
CA LYS A 192 11.38 11.13 28.98
C LYS A 192 10.52 9.86 28.80
N PRO A 193 10.67 8.86 29.70
CA PRO A 193 9.99 7.56 29.58
C PRO A 193 8.45 7.57 29.63
N GLU A 194 7.87 8.70 30.04
CA GLU A 194 6.42 8.91 30.17
C GLU A 194 5.88 9.89 29.13
N ASN A 195 6.66 10.24 28.11
CA ASN A 195 6.17 11.06 27.01
C ASN A 195 5.09 10.31 26.21
N VAL A 196 3.83 10.69 26.42
CA VAL A 196 2.66 9.98 25.85
C VAL A 196 2.70 9.95 24.34
N SER A 197 3.00 11.06 23.65
CA SER A 197 3.04 11.08 22.18
C SER A 197 4.14 10.16 21.63
N ALA A 198 5.30 10.05 22.29
CA ALA A 198 6.33 9.10 21.89
C ALA A 198 5.95 7.64 22.18
N LEU A 199 5.21 7.36 23.27
CA LEU A 199 4.65 6.02 23.53
C LEU A 199 3.64 5.62 22.45
N VAL A 200 2.72 6.53 22.10
CA VAL A 200 1.72 6.36 21.03
C VAL A 200 2.42 6.13 19.69
N GLY A 201 3.35 7.01 19.32
CA GLY A 201 4.06 6.94 18.04
C GLY A 201 4.92 5.69 17.90
N LEU A 202 5.66 5.29 18.95
CA LEU A 202 6.45 4.06 18.93
C LEU A 202 5.56 2.81 18.85
N SER A 203 4.45 2.79 19.58
CA SER A 203 3.47 1.70 19.50
C SER A 203 2.93 1.54 18.08
N ALA A 204 2.47 2.64 17.47
CA ALA A 204 1.95 2.64 16.11
C ALA A 204 3.02 2.27 15.06
N ALA A 205 4.27 2.71 15.25
CA ALA A 205 5.37 2.36 14.36
C ALA A 205 5.72 0.87 14.42
N TYR A 206 5.65 0.23 15.60
CA TYR A 206 5.80 -1.22 15.73
C TYR A 206 4.65 -2.00 15.07
N SER A 207 3.41 -1.54 15.24
CA SER A 207 2.26 -2.13 14.54
C SER A 207 2.40 -2.00 13.01
N GLN A 208 2.86 -0.85 12.51
CA GLN A 208 3.10 -0.63 11.08
C GLN A 208 4.25 -1.49 10.56
N GLU A 209 5.34 -1.61 11.30
CA GLU A 209 6.49 -2.44 10.93
C GLU A 209 6.06 -3.90 10.72
N SER A 210 5.35 -4.47 11.70
CA SER A 210 4.94 -5.87 11.64
C SER A 210 3.86 -6.13 10.59
N THR A 211 2.84 -5.26 10.46
CA THR A 211 1.69 -5.52 9.56
C THR A 211 1.88 -5.01 8.14
N LYS A 212 2.73 -4.01 7.92
CA LYS A 212 2.89 -3.34 6.61
C LYS A 212 4.25 -3.58 5.96
N PHE A 213 5.29 -3.88 6.73
CA PHE A 213 6.67 -3.99 6.23
C PHE A 213 7.35 -5.31 6.59
N ASN A 214 6.59 -6.37 6.90
CA ASN A 214 7.08 -7.72 7.19
C ASN A 214 8.05 -7.79 8.39
N GLY A 215 7.90 -6.88 9.35
CA GLY A 215 8.66 -6.89 10.60
C GLY A 215 8.28 -8.02 11.56
N PRO A 216 9.10 -8.28 12.60
CA PRO A 216 8.91 -9.42 13.49
C PRO A 216 7.64 -9.28 14.36
N PRO A 217 6.86 -10.36 14.56
CA PRO A 217 5.67 -10.34 15.42
C PRO A 217 5.93 -9.92 16.88
N ALA A 218 7.16 -10.11 17.37
CA ALA A 218 7.57 -9.68 18.71
C ALA A 218 7.43 -8.16 18.94
N ASP A 219 7.46 -7.35 17.87
CA ASP A 219 7.27 -5.90 17.98
C ASP A 219 5.82 -5.54 18.30
N LEU A 220 4.84 -6.36 17.94
CA LEU A 220 3.44 -6.16 18.32
C LEU A 220 3.25 -6.22 19.84
N VAL A 221 3.96 -7.12 20.53
CA VAL A 221 3.93 -7.23 22.01
C VAL A 221 4.50 -5.96 22.65
N LYS A 222 5.63 -5.45 22.14
CA LYS A 222 6.21 -4.18 22.61
C LYS A 222 5.24 -3.02 22.38
N GLY A 223 4.64 -2.95 21.20
CA GLY A 223 3.65 -1.94 20.86
C GLY A 223 2.45 -1.95 21.79
N LEU A 224 1.95 -3.14 22.17
CA LEU A 224 0.81 -3.28 23.08
C LEU A 224 1.11 -2.67 24.45
N GLU A 225 2.27 -2.99 25.02
CA GLU A 225 2.64 -2.50 26.35
C GLU A 225 2.86 -0.99 26.36
N LEU A 226 3.40 -0.43 25.27
CA LEU A 226 3.52 1.01 25.09
C LEU A 226 2.14 1.71 25.00
N ALA A 227 1.21 1.15 24.23
CA ALA A 227 -0.15 1.71 24.11
C ALA A 227 -0.94 1.61 25.43
N LYS A 228 -0.85 0.48 26.14
CA LYS A 228 -1.42 0.33 27.49
C LYS A 228 -0.81 1.33 28.47
N LYS A 229 0.48 1.61 28.39
CA LYS A 229 1.12 2.64 29.21
C LYS A 229 0.61 4.04 28.85
N ALA A 230 0.49 4.37 27.56
CA ALA A 230 -0.01 5.66 27.09
C ALA A 230 -1.45 5.94 27.58
N THR A 231 -2.34 4.95 27.50
CA THR A 231 -3.74 5.07 27.97
C THR A 231 -3.85 5.24 29.48
N ARG A 232 -2.98 4.59 30.27
CA ARG A 232 -2.89 4.81 31.73
C ARG A 232 -2.39 6.21 32.10
N LEU A 233 -1.39 6.71 31.38
CA LEU A 233 -0.79 8.04 31.63
C LEU A 233 -1.70 9.18 31.16
N SER A 234 -2.51 8.99 30.13
CA SER A 234 -3.43 10.01 29.63
C SER A 234 -4.74 9.40 29.13
N PRO A 235 -5.68 9.08 30.06
CA PRO A 235 -6.96 8.47 29.71
C PRO A 235 -7.88 9.35 28.86
N GLN A 236 -7.61 10.66 28.77
CA GLN A 236 -8.36 11.63 27.97
C GLN A 236 -7.71 11.91 26.61
N ASN A 237 -6.63 11.20 26.25
CA ASN A 237 -5.97 11.36 24.97
C ASN A 237 -6.54 10.38 23.94
N ALA A 238 -7.19 10.89 22.89
CA ALA A 238 -7.79 10.09 21.83
C ALA A 238 -6.74 9.24 21.06
N GLU A 239 -5.57 9.81 20.74
CA GLU A 239 -4.49 9.11 20.03
C GLU A 239 -3.96 7.91 20.84
N ALA A 240 -3.97 7.99 22.18
CA ALA A 240 -3.57 6.87 23.04
C ALA A 240 -4.53 5.69 22.93
N TRP A 241 -5.84 5.95 22.89
CA TRP A 241 -6.85 4.92 22.67
C TRP A 241 -6.81 4.39 21.24
N TRP A 242 -6.56 5.25 20.25
CA TRP A 242 -6.33 4.82 18.86
C TRP A 242 -5.15 3.87 18.76
N ALA A 243 -4.00 4.19 19.36
CA ALA A 243 -2.82 3.32 19.32
C ALA A 243 -3.07 1.96 19.99
N LEU A 244 -3.89 1.94 21.07
CA LEU A 244 -4.30 0.68 21.69
C LEU A 244 -5.18 -0.14 20.73
N GLY A 245 -6.18 0.49 20.12
CA GLY A 245 -7.03 -0.15 19.11
C GLY A 245 -6.22 -0.68 17.94
N PHE A 246 -5.28 0.11 17.42
CA PHE A 246 -4.41 -0.28 16.30
C PHE A 246 -3.49 -1.45 16.64
N ASN A 247 -3.09 -1.61 17.90
CA ASN A 247 -2.31 -2.75 18.30
C ASN A 247 -3.15 -4.03 18.45
N PHE A 248 -4.39 -3.93 18.94
CA PHE A 248 -5.32 -5.08 18.94
C PHE A 248 -5.71 -5.49 17.51
N ASP A 249 -5.98 -4.52 16.64
CA ASP A 249 -6.22 -4.70 15.20
C ASP A 249 -5.07 -5.48 14.54
N ALA A 250 -3.83 -5.00 14.73
CA ALA A 250 -2.63 -5.63 14.19
C ALA A 250 -2.36 -7.05 14.71
N ARG A 251 -3.00 -7.44 15.81
CA ARG A 251 -2.88 -8.78 16.44
C ARG A 251 -4.11 -9.65 16.19
N GLY A 252 -5.08 -9.14 15.44
CA GLY A 252 -6.28 -9.88 15.07
C GLY A 252 -7.43 -9.88 16.06
N HIS A 253 -7.29 -9.17 17.17
CA HIS A 253 -8.32 -9.03 18.20
C HIS A 253 -9.32 -7.93 17.78
N ILE A 254 -10.20 -8.27 16.84
CA ILE A 254 -11.05 -7.30 16.15
C ILE A 254 -12.04 -6.63 17.12
N GLU A 255 -12.66 -7.42 18.00
CA GLU A 255 -13.66 -6.94 18.96
C GLU A 255 -13.06 -5.88 19.90
N GLU A 256 -11.90 -6.16 20.50
CA GLU A 256 -11.19 -5.21 21.34
C GLU A 256 -10.77 -3.96 20.56
N ALA A 257 -10.26 -4.14 19.34
CA ALA A 257 -9.84 -3.02 18.50
C ALA A 257 -11.00 -2.05 18.22
N VAL A 258 -12.18 -2.57 17.87
CA VAL A 258 -13.41 -1.79 17.68
C VAL A 258 -13.77 -1.01 18.94
N ILE A 259 -13.75 -1.64 20.12
CA ILE A 259 -14.04 -0.98 21.41
C ILE A 259 -13.08 0.20 21.64
N TYR A 260 -11.78 0.03 21.37
CA TYR A 260 -10.79 1.08 21.63
C TYR A 260 -10.83 2.20 20.58
N TYR A 261 -11.11 1.90 19.32
CA TYR A 261 -11.38 2.92 18.31
C TYR A 261 -12.64 3.73 18.63
N GLN A 262 -13.72 3.08 19.11
CA GLN A 262 -14.92 3.79 19.57
C GLN A 262 -14.63 4.71 20.78
N LYS A 263 -13.76 4.27 21.71
CA LYS A 263 -13.30 5.14 22.80
C LYS A 263 -12.51 6.34 22.30
N ALA A 264 -11.64 6.16 21.30
CA ALA A 264 -10.91 7.26 20.67
C ALA A 264 -11.88 8.26 20.01
N LEU A 265 -12.86 7.78 19.24
CA LEU A 265 -13.88 8.64 18.61
C LEU A 265 -14.80 9.34 19.62
N LYS A 266 -15.02 8.76 20.79
CA LYS A 266 -15.77 9.45 21.85
C LYS A 266 -15.02 10.67 22.39
N LEU A 267 -13.69 10.64 22.36
CA LEU A 267 -12.83 11.74 22.81
C LEU A 267 -12.55 12.75 21.70
N ASP A 268 -12.42 12.28 20.46
CA ASP A 268 -12.30 13.10 19.25
C ASP A 268 -13.25 12.58 18.16
N PRO A 269 -14.50 13.10 18.10
CA PRO A 269 -15.49 12.66 17.12
C PRO A 269 -15.15 12.97 15.67
N ASP A 270 -14.19 13.87 15.42
CA ASP A 270 -13.83 14.33 14.08
C ASP A 270 -12.54 13.69 13.56
N ASP A 271 -11.92 12.78 14.32
CA ASP A 271 -10.73 12.05 13.88
C ASP A 271 -11.03 11.13 12.69
N LYS A 272 -10.69 11.63 11.51
CA LYS A 272 -10.88 10.94 10.23
C LYS A 272 -9.98 9.70 10.08
N GLY A 273 -8.84 9.66 10.77
CA GLY A 273 -7.93 8.52 10.81
C GLY A 273 -8.57 7.36 11.55
N VAL A 274 -9.09 7.63 12.76
CA VAL A 274 -9.79 6.62 13.58
C VAL A 274 -11.07 6.15 12.88
N LYS A 275 -11.86 7.05 12.25
CA LYS A 275 -13.01 6.65 11.43
C LYS A 275 -12.62 5.67 10.32
N SER A 276 -11.49 5.89 9.66
CA SER A 276 -10.99 5.01 8.59
C SER A 276 -10.54 3.64 9.13
N SER A 277 -9.91 3.60 10.32
CA SER A 277 -9.54 2.35 10.98
C SER A 277 -10.76 1.56 11.45
N LEU A 278 -11.74 2.23 12.06
CA LEU A 278 -12.97 1.57 12.50
C LEU A 278 -13.80 1.07 11.31
N ALA A 279 -13.86 1.84 10.21
CA ALA A 279 -14.66 1.46 9.04
C ALA A 279 -14.09 0.22 8.35
N TYR A 280 -12.76 0.11 8.33
CA TYR A 280 -12.08 -1.11 7.92
C TYR A 280 -12.51 -2.32 8.76
N LEU A 281 -12.49 -2.22 10.09
CA LEU A 281 -12.88 -3.33 10.96
C LEU A 281 -14.38 -3.66 10.87
N LEU A 282 -15.26 -2.68 10.70
CA LEU A 282 -16.68 -2.94 10.45
C LEU A 282 -16.87 -3.77 9.17
N ALA A 283 -16.13 -3.46 8.11
CA ALA A 283 -16.18 -4.25 6.88
C ALA A 283 -15.69 -5.69 7.11
N ILE A 284 -14.64 -5.89 7.92
CA ILE A 284 -14.14 -7.22 8.29
C ILE A 284 -15.19 -8.00 9.12
N GLN A 285 -15.90 -7.35 10.02
CA GLN A 285 -17.02 -7.94 10.78
C GLN A 285 -18.29 -8.16 9.94
N GLY A 286 -18.27 -7.78 8.66
CA GLY A 286 -19.37 -7.92 7.73
C GLY A 286 -20.49 -6.89 7.90
N ASP A 287 -20.27 -5.80 8.65
CA ASP A 287 -21.11 -4.60 8.68
C ASP A 287 -20.68 -3.64 7.56
N LEU A 288 -21.10 -3.97 6.34
CA LEU A 288 -20.80 -3.24 5.12
C LEU A 288 -21.53 -1.89 5.08
N VAL A 289 -22.73 -1.81 5.65
CA VAL A 289 -23.53 -0.57 5.73
C VAL A 289 -22.83 0.46 6.61
N GLY A 290 -22.48 0.08 7.84
CA GLY A 290 -21.78 0.95 8.78
C GLY A 290 -20.40 1.36 8.26
N ALA A 291 -19.66 0.41 7.67
CA ALA A 291 -18.37 0.68 7.05
C ALA A 291 -18.46 1.69 5.89
N LEU A 292 -19.45 1.55 5.00
CA LEU A 292 -19.63 2.44 3.87
C LEU A 292 -20.04 3.85 4.32
N LYS A 293 -21.02 3.94 5.23
CA LYS A 293 -21.49 5.19 5.82
C LYS A 293 -20.33 5.99 6.42
N MET A 294 -19.55 5.34 7.28
CA MET A 294 -18.44 6.01 7.96
C MET A 294 -17.33 6.46 7.00
N ASN A 295 -17.06 5.69 5.95
CA ASN A 295 -16.13 6.12 4.90
C ASN A 295 -16.64 7.35 4.14
N ILE A 296 -17.93 7.42 3.83
CA ILE A 296 -18.55 8.55 3.12
C ILE A 296 -18.61 9.81 4.00
N GLU A 297 -19.01 9.68 5.27
CA GLU A 297 -19.04 10.82 6.21
C GLU A 297 -17.64 11.40 6.43
N ALA A 298 -16.61 10.55 6.44
CA ALA A 298 -15.24 10.99 6.58
C ALA A 298 -14.63 11.54 5.28
N PHE A 299 -15.31 11.43 4.12
CA PHE A 299 -14.74 11.53 2.77
C PHE A 299 -13.99 12.82 2.44
N SER A 300 -14.30 13.93 3.11
CA SER A 300 -13.67 15.26 2.94
C SER A 300 -12.18 15.34 3.31
N SER A 301 -11.45 14.23 3.36
CA SER A 301 -10.00 14.20 3.57
C SER A 301 -9.31 13.21 2.64
N ASN A 302 -8.10 13.55 2.22
CA ASN A 302 -7.22 12.64 1.51
C ASN A 302 -6.58 11.63 2.49
N THR A 303 -7.33 10.62 2.94
CA THR A 303 -6.73 9.46 3.62
C THR A 303 -6.35 8.41 2.58
N HIS A 304 -5.15 7.85 2.73
CA HIS A 304 -4.49 6.99 1.75
C HIS A 304 -5.34 5.80 1.28
N TYR A 305 -6.21 5.27 2.14
CA TYR A 305 -6.93 4.02 1.92
C TYR A 305 -8.41 4.17 1.59
N ARG A 306 -8.99 5.37 1.68
CA ARG A 306 -10.45 5.50 1.67
C ARG A 306 -11.10 5.08 0.36
N HIS A 307 -10.52 5.49 -0.76
CA HIS A 307 -11.01 5.07 -2.08
C HIS A 307 -10.97 3.55 -2.22
N LEU A 308 -9.91 2.91 -1.70
CA LEU A 308 -9.79 1.46 -1.69
C LEU A 308 -10.83 0.79 -0.79
N GLN A 309 -11.03 1.29 0.44
CA GLN A 309 -12.02 0.74 1.37
C GLN A 309 -13.43 0.84 0.80
N ILE A 310 -13.81 1.99 0.21
CA ILE A 310 -15.10 2.15 -0.47
C ILE A 310 -15.22 1.14 -1.62
N ALA A 311 -14.17 0.98 -2.45
CA ALA A 311 -14.18 0.02 -3.54
C ALA A 311 -14.39 -1.43 -3.04
N GLN A 312 -13.69 -1.82 -1.97
CA GLN A 312 -13.82 -3.14 -1.34
C GLN A 312 -15.23 -3.39 -0.79
N ILE A 313 -15.78 -2.41 -0.07
CA ILE A 313 -17.14 -2.53 0.49
C ILE A 313 -18.18 -2.64 -0.62
N LEU A 314 -18.05 -1.83 -1.68
CA LEU A 314 -18.93 -1.89 -2.85
C LEU A 314 -18.81 -3.22 -3.60
N ARG A 315 -17.61 -3.80 -3.69
CA ARG A 315 -17.39 -5.13 -4.24
C ARG A 315 -18.12 -6.20 -3.43
N LEU A 316 -17.99 -6.17 -2.10
CA LEU A 316 -18.69 -7.12 -1.21
C LEU A 316 -20.22 -6.94 -1.24
N LEU A 317 -20.70 -5.70 -1.42
CA LEU A 317 -22.11 -5.39 -1.69
C LEU A 317 -22.56 -5.72 -3.13
N GLN A 318 -21.65 -6.21 -3.97
CA GLN A 318 -21.87 -6.59 -5.37
C GLN A 318 -22.29 -5.42 -6.27
N PHE A 319 -21.95 -4.17 -5.92
CA PHE A 319 -22.08 -3.00 -6.79
C PHE A 319 -20.91 -2.96 -7.78
N ASN A 320 -20.81 -3.98 -8.64
CA ASN A 320 -19.61 -4.30 -9.41
C ASN A 320 -19.10 -3.13 -10.27
N GLU A 321 -19.97 -2.49 -11.05
CA GLU A 321 -19.59 -1.38 -11.93
C GLU A 321 -19.11 -0.17 -11.13
N LEU A 322 -19.72 0.09 -9.96
CA LEU A 322 -19.32 1.18 -9.08
C LEU A 322 -17.99 0.84 -8.40
N ALA A 323 -17.83 -0.38 -7.89
CA ALA A 323 -16.60 -0.87 -7.29
C ALA A 323 -15.41 -0.73 -8.26
N GLU A 324 -15.57 -1.11 -9.53
CA GLU A 324 -14.51 -0.96 -10.55
C GLU A 324 -14.07 0.50 -10.73
N GLN A 325 -15.01 1.45 -10.73
CA GLN A 325 -14.68 2.87 -10.83
C GLN A 325 -13.90 3.36 -9.60
N TRP A 326 -14.30 2.93 -8.41
CA TRP A 326 -13.60 3.26 -7.17
C TRP A 326 -12.21 2.63 -7.11
N TYR A 327 -12.04 1.39 -7.55
CA TYR A 327 -10.72 0.75 -7.68
C TYR A 327 -9.84 1.50 -8.68
N LYS A 328 -10.38 1.85 -9.85
CA LYS A 328 -9.66 2.66 -10.85
C LYS A 328 -9.23 4.00 -10.26
N ARG A 329 -10.11 4.67 -9.52
CA ARG A 329 -9.78 5.94 -8.84
C ARG A 329 -8.71 5.76 -7.77
N ALA A 330 -8.77 4.69 -6.98
CA ALA A 330 -7.75 4.37 -5.98
C ALA A 330 -6.38 4.13 -6.63
N ASP A 331 -6.34 3.38 -7.73
CA ASP A 331 -5.14 3.12 -8.53
C ASP A 331 -4.61 4.41 -9.19
N GLU A 332 -5.47 5.27 -9.75
CA GLU A 332 -5.06 6.58 -10.31
C GLU A 332 -4.44 7.51 -9.25
N LEU A 333 -5.01 7.55 -8.04
CA LEU A 333 -4.54 8.39 -6.94
C LEU A 333 -3.23 7.87 -6.35
N ASN A 334 -3.06 6.54 -6.30
CA ASN A 334 -1.84 5.92 -5.83
C ASN A 334 -1.42 4.69 -6.66
N PRO A 335 -0.84 4.89 -7.86
CA PRO A 335 -0.45 3.81 -8.79
C PRO A 335 0.63 2.86 -8.25
N ASP A 336 1.35 3.31 -7.22
CA ASP A 336 2.42 2.57 -6.54
C ASP A 336 1.90 1.87 -5.26
N SER A 337 0.59 1.97 -4.98
CA SER A 337 -0.06 1.28 -3.87
C SER A 337 -0.28 -0.17 -4.21
N VAL A 338 0.37 -1.04 -3.44
CA VAL A 338 0.13 -2.48 -3.52
C VAL A 338 -1.34 -2.82 -3.29
N PHE A 339 -1.96 -2.15 -2.31
CA PHE A 339 -3.32 -2.45 -1.89
C PHE A 339 -4.35 -2.05 -2.95
N ALA A 340 -4.10 -0.96 -3.69
CA ALA A 340 -4.98 -0.55 -4.79
C ALA A 340 -4.89 -1.51 -5.98
N ALA A 341 -3.67 -1.88 -6.37
CA ALA A 341 -3.45 -2.81 -7.47
C ALA A 341 -3.98 -4.22 -7.16
N PHE A 342 -3.66 -4.75 -5.96
CA PHE A 342 -4.17 -6.04 -5.51
C PHE A 342 -5.70 -6.04 -5.41
N GLY A 343 -6.30 -5.05 -4.76
CA GLY A 343 -7.76 -4.98 -4.63
C GLY A 343 -8.48 -4.89 -5.99
N ARG A 344 -7.91 -4.19 -6.97
CA ARG A 344 -8.43 -4.14 -8.34
C ARG A 344 -8.30 -5.50 -9.04
N ALA A 345 -7.15 -6.16 -8.92
CA ALA A 345 -6.94 -7.49 -9.50
C ALA A 345 -7.89 -8.53 -8.88
N GLU A 346 -8.07 -8.51 -7.57
CA GLU A 346 -9.00 -9.36 -6.83
C GLU A 346 -10.45 -9.12 -7.28
N HIS A 347 -10.85 -7.85 -7.47
CA HIS A 347 -12.15 -7.53 -8.05
C HIS A 347 -12.33 -8.14 -9.44
N LEU A 348 -11.37 -7.95 -10.35
CA LEU A 348 -11.43 -8.54 -11.70
C LEU A 348 -11.46 -10.07 -11.66
N PHE A 349 -10.69 -10.67 -10.75
CA PHE A 349 -10.65 -12.12 -10.52
C PHE A 349 -12.02 -12.65 -10.07
N THR A 350 -12.64 -12.03 -9.07
CA THR A 350 -13.98 -12.41 -8.57
C THR A 350 -15.08 -12.25 -9.61
N MET A 351 -14.89 -11.36 -10.60
CA MET A 351 -15.76 -11.19 -11.76
C MET A 351 -15.46 -12.19 -12.90
N GLY A 352 -14.46 -13.05 -12.76
CA GLY A 352 -14.03 -14.01 -13.80
C GLY A 352 -13.25 -13.38 -14.96
N ARG A 353 -12.85 -12.11 -14.86
CA ARG A 353 -12.06 -11.38 -15.87
C ARG A 353 -10.57 -11.68 -15.70
N LEU A 354 -10.21 -12.96 -15.84
CA LEU A 354 -8.88 -13.50 -15.50
C LEU A 354 -7.74 -12.83 -16.29
N VAL A 355 -7.94 -12.56 -17.58
CA VAL A 355 -6.94 -11.90 -18.44
C VAL A 355 -6.62 -10.51 -17.92
N GLU A 356 -7.63 -9.71 -17.57
CA GLU A 356 -7.44 -8.36 -17.06
C GLU A 356 -6.86 -8.38 -15.64
N ALA A 357 -7.30 -9.32 -14.80
CA ALA A 357 -6.72 -9.52 -13.47
C ALA A 357 -5.22 -9.81 -13.55
N LYS A 358 -4.80 -10.74 -14.42
CA LYS A 358 -3.39 -11.06 -14.67
C LYS A 358 -2.58 -9.85 -15.11
N GLN A 359 -3.09 -9.08 -16.07
CA GLN A 359 -2.43 -7.85 -16.54
C GLN A 359 -2.22 -6.84 -15.41
N VAL A 360 -3.21 -6.66 -14.52
CA VAL A 360 -3.07 -5.76 -13.36
C VAL A 360 -2.01 -6.27 -12.39
N VAL A 361 -1.99 -7.58 -12.10
CA VAL A 361 -0.99 -8.20 -11.22
C VAL A 361 0.42 -8.05 -11.79
N GLU A 362 0.63 -8.44 -13.04
CA GLU A 362 1.94 -8.32 -13.71
C GLU A 362 2.42 -6.88 -13.78
N ALA A 363 1.52 -5.94 -14.12
CA ALA A 363 1.86 -4.52 -14.15
C ALA A 363 2.25 -3.99 -12.75
N ALA A 364 1.62 -4.47 -11.68
CA ALA A 364 1.98 -4.11 -10.32
C ALA A 364 3.35 -4.67 -9.91
N ILE A 365 3.60 -5.96 -10.19
CA ILE A 365 4.90 -6.61 -9.93
C ILE A 365 6.02 -5.87 -10.68
N ASN A 366 5.81 -5.53 -11.96
CA ASN A 366 6.78 -4.81 -12.79
C ASN A 366 7.07 -3.38 -12.30
N ARG A 367 6.17 -2.76 -11.51
CA ARG A 367 6.41 -1.47 -10.84
C ARG A 367 7.20 -1.61 -9.53
N GLY A 368 7.64 -2.82 -9.19
CA GLY A 368 8.37 -3.10 -7.96
C GLY A 368 7.47 -3.29 -6.73
N VAL A 369 6.21 -3.68 -6.93
CA VAL A 369 5.33 -4.04 -5.81
C VAL A 369 5.73 -5.41 -5.24
N HIS A 370 6.35 -5.41 -4.06
CA HIS A 370 6.92 -6.61 -3.44
C HIS A 370 6.05 -7.13 -2.28
N ARG A 371 5.01 -7.89 -2.61
CA ARG A 371 4.01 -8.42 -1.67
C ARG A 371 3.54 -9.81 -2.09
N PRO A 372 3.43 -10.79 -1.16
CA PRO A 372 3.12 -12.18 -1.50
C PRO A 372 1.70 -12.36 -2.06
N GLU A 373 0.78 -11.44 -1.78
CA GLU A 373 -0.62 -11.52 -2.20
C GLU A 373 -0.78 -11.45 -3.73
N LEU A 374 0.07 -10.68 -4.42
CA LEU A 374 0.07 -10.56 -5.89
C LEU A 374 0.46 -11.88 -6.59
N PRO A 375 1.63 -12.50 -6.32
CA PRO A 375 1.98 -13.78 -6.92
C PRO A 375 1.06 -14.93 -6.49
N ILE A 376 0.47 -14.90 -5.29
CA ILE A 376 -0.57 -15.87 -4.90
C ILE A 376 -1.80 -15.76 -5.81
N LEU A 377 -2.26 -14.53 -6.10
CA LEU A 377 -3.38 -14.32 -7.01
C LEU A 377 -3.01 -14.71 -8.46
N LEU A 378 -1.78 -14.44 -8.89
CA LEU A 378 -1.27 -14.89 -10.19
C LEU A 378 -1.31 -16.43 -10.27
N ALA A 379 -0.80 -17.12 -9.25
CA ALA A 379 -0.82 -18.58 -9.19
C ALA A 379 -2.25 -19.15 -9.27
N GLN A 380 -3.22 -18.52 -8.59
CA GLN A 380 -4.63 -18.90 -8.72
C GLN A 380 -5.15 -18.73 -10.15
N ILE A 381 -4.75 -17.66 -10.85
CA ILE A 381 -5.12 -17.44 -12.26
C ILE A 381 -4.48 -18.53 -13.15
N GLU A 382 -3.20 -18.86 -12.95
CA GLU A 382 -2.52 -19.91 -13.72
C GLU A 382 -3.10 -21.30 -13.46
N ALA A 383 -3.49 -21.60 -12.21
CA ALA A 383 -4.17 -22.84 -11.86
C ALA A 383 -5.50 -23.00 -12.61
N ARG A 384 -6.26 -21.90 -12.80
CA ARG A 384 -7.49 -21.90 -13.61
C ARG A 384 -7.21 -22.16 -15.09
N HIS A 385 -6.03 -21.81 -15.57
CA HIS A 385 -5.55 -22.12 -16.92
C HIS A 385 -4.86 -23.49 -17.03
N GLN A 386 -4.75 -24.24 -15.93
CA GLN A 386 -3.99 -25.50 -15.84
C GLN A 386 -2.49 -25.35 -16.19
N ASP A 387 -1.93 -24.15 -16.05
CA ASP A 387 -0.48 -23.92 -16.19
C ASP A 387 0.20 -24.09 -14.83
N PHE A 388 0.43 -25.36 -14.47
CA PHE A 388 1.02 -25.72 -13.17
C PHE A 388 2.48 -25.27 -13.01
N ASN A 389 3.21 -25.04 -14.11
CA ASN A 389 4.59 -24.56 -14.06
C ASN A 389 4.62 -23.08 -13.66
N SER A 390 3.82 -22.25 -14.34
CA SER A 390 3.70 -20.83 -14.03
C SER A 390 3.09 -20.63 -12.63
N MET A 391 2.11 -21.45 -12.26
CA MET A 391 1.53 -21.48 -10.91
C MET A 391 2.60 -21.73 -9.84
N LYS A 392 3.42 -22.78 -10.00
CA LYS A 392 4.48 -23.11 -9.04
C LYS A 392 5.49 -21.99 -8.90
N SER A 393 5.96 -21.43 -10.03
CA SER A 393 6.90 -20.31 -10.03
C SER A 393 6.34 -19.09 -9.30
N ALA A 394 5.05 -18.81 -9.45
CA ALA A 394 4.39 -17.73 -8.75
C ALA A 394 4.32 -18.00 -7.23
N PHE A 395 4.00 -19.21 -6.77
CA PHE A 395 4.05 -19.52 -5.33
C PHE A 395 5.46 -19.46 -4.74
N GLU A 396 6.48 -19.92 -5.46
CA GLU A 396 7.88 -19.78 -5.04
C GLU A 396 8.25 -18.30 -4.88
N SER A 397 7.85 -17.45 -5.82
CA SER A 397 8.03 -15.99 -5.70
C SER A 397 7.33 -15.41 -4.47
N ALA A 398 6.12 -15.88 -4.12
CA ALA A 398 5.43 -15.45 -2.91
C ALA A 398 6.22 -15.79 -1.62
N ILE A 399 6.83 -16.98 -1.58
CA ILE A 399 7.67 -17.44 -0.45
C ILE A 399 8.99 -16.66 -0.40
N GLU A 400 9.61 -16.37 -1.54
CA GLU A 400 10.81 -15.53 -1.60
C GLU A 400 10.54 -14.12 -1.04
N ILE A 401 9.37 -13.56 -1.36
CA ILE A 401 8.95 -12.26 -0.84
C ILE A 401 8.76 -12.29 0.68
N SER A 402 8.16 -13.36 1.21
CA SER A 402 7.89 -13.52 2.64
C SER A 402 8.03 -14.97 3.09
N GLN A 403 9.25 -15.34 3.51
CA GLN A 403 9.59 -16.70 3.92
C GLN A 403 8.75 -17.21 5.11
N HIS A 404 8.19 -16.30 5.91
CA HIS A 404 7.40 -16.63 7.08
C HIS A 404 5.88 -16.46 6.87
N SER A 405 5.44 -16.16 5.64
CA SER A 405 4.00 -16.05 5.35
C SER A 405 3.33 -17.43 5.43
N LEU A 406 2.47 -17.61 6.44
CA LEU A 406 1.65 -18.82 6.55
C LEU A 406 0.72 -18.96 5.34
N THR A 407 0.16 -17.85 4.86
CA THR A 407 -0.67 -17.82 3.64
C THR A 407 0.10 -18.35 2.44
N ALA A 408 1.30 -17.81 2.15
CA ALA A 408 2.09 -18.32 1.02
C ALA A 408 2.41 -19.83 1.16
N GLN A 409 2.66 -20.32 2.38
CA GLN A 409 2.86 -21.76 2.64
C GLN A 409 1.58 -22.57 2.39
N SER A 410 0.42 -22.10 2.85
CA SER A 410 -0.87 -22.76 2.60
C SER A 410 -1.13 -22.94 1.10
N TRP A 411 -0.94 -21.85 0.35
CA TRP A 411 -1.23 -21.79 -1.07
C TRP A 411 -0.24 -22.62 -1.89
N LEU A 412 1.03 -22.69 -1.50
CA LEU A 412 2.02 -23.58 -2.11
C LEU A 412 1.62 -25.06 -1.94
N LEU A 413 1.27 -25.48 -0.72
CA LEU A 413 0.84 -26.85 -0.43
C LEU A 413 -0.42 -27.24 -1.24
N TRP A 414 -1.35 -26.30 -1.37
CA TRP A 414 -2.50 -26.49 -2.24
C TRP A 414 -2.09 -26.67 -3.71
N GLY A 415 -1.18 -25.81 -4.20
CA GLY A 415 -0.63 -25.90 -5.56
C GLY A 415 0.05 -27.24 -5.85
N GLU A 416 0.86 -27.74 -4.91
CA GLU A 416 1.48 -29.06 -4.99
C GLU A 416 0.43 -30.17 -5.12
N GLY A 417 -0.60 -30.15 -4.26
CA GLY A 417 -1.65 -31.15 -4.26
C GLY A 417 -2.46 -31.21 -5.55
N ILE A 418 -2.74 -30.08 -6.20
CA ILE A 418 -3.48 -30.05 -7.48
C ILE A 418 -2.58 -30.37 -8.69
N SER A 419 -1.26 -30.20 -8.57
CA SER A 419 -0.30 -30.54 -9.63
C SER A 419 -0.02 -32.05 -9.73
N GLY A 420 -0.58 -32.86 -8.82
CA GLY A 420 -0.35 -34.30 -8.73
C GLY A 420 0.95 -34.67 -8.01
N ALA A 421 1.65 -33.70 -7.42
CA ALA A 421 2.76 -33.97 -6.51
C ALA A 421 2.25 -34.58 -5.19
N GLU A 422 3.07 -35.42 -4.56
CA GLU A 422 2.75 -35.95 -3.23
C GLU A 422 2.87 -34.83 -2.20
N THR A 423 1.74 -34.41 -1.64
CA THR A 423 1.70 -33.41 -0.56
C THR A 423 1.96 -34.08 0.79
N ASP A 424 2.93 -33.57 1.53
CA ASP A 424 3.19 -34.03 2.90
C ASP A 424 2.06 -33.60 3.85
N LEU A 425 1.21 -34.56 4.24
CA LEU A 425 0.06 -34.30 5.11
C LEU A 425 0.46 -33.95 6.56
N ASP A 426 1.68 -34.28 6.99
CA ASP A 426 2.18 -33.88 8.31
C ASP A 426 2.49 -32.38 8.30
N VAL A 427 3.03 -31.86 7.19
CA VAL A 427 3.24 -30.41 7.01
C VAL A 427 1.90 -29.66 6.98
N VAL A 428 0.90 -30.18 6.27
CA VAL A 428 -0.46 -29.60 6.25
C VAL A 428 -1.07 -29.58 7.66
N THR A 429 -0.95 -30.69 8.40
CA THR A 429 -1.47 -30.80 9.78
C THR A 429 -0.76 -29.83 10.73
N ALA A 430 0.56 -29.67 10.58
CA ALA A 430 1.32 -28.70 11.36
C ALA A 430 0.90 -27.25 11.06
N LEU A 431 0.56 -26.93 9.80
CA LEU A 431 0.09 -25.61 9.42
C LEU A 431 -1.32 -25.32 9.94
N ILE A 432 -2.23 -26.29 9.89
CA ILE A 432 -3.56 -26.21 10.53
C ILE A 432 -3.40 -25.89 12.02
N SER A 433 -2.55 -26.65 12.72
CA SER A 433 -2.29 -26.44 14.15
C SER A 433 -1.77 -25.03 14.47
N LYS A 434 -1.00 -24.41 13.55
CA LYS A 434 -0.54 -23.01 13.71
C LYS A 434 -1.70 -22.03 13.61
N TYR A 435 -2.57 -22.17 12.60
CA TYR A 435 -3.75 -21.31 12.45
C TYR A 435 -4.74 -21.50 13.60
N GLU A 436 -4.99 -22.73 14.03
CA GLU A 436 -5.86 -23.00 15.19
C GLU A 436 -5.33 -22.36 16.46
N ASN A 437 -4.00 -22.39 16.67
CA ASN A 437 -3.38 -21.72 17.80
C ASN A 437 -3.53 -20.19 17.71
N ILE A 438 -3.36 -19.60 16.52
CA ILE A 438 -3.60 -18.17 16.27
C ILE A 438 -5.04 -17.79 16.66
N VAL A 439 -6.03 -18.56 16.20
CA VAL A 439 -7.45 -18.35 16.53
C VAL A 439 -7.70 -18.51 18.04
N GLN A 440 -7.14 -19.57 18.66
CA GLN A 440 -7.28 -19.81 20.10
C GLN A 440 -6.65 -18.70 20.96
N GLN A 441 -5.64 -17.99 20.44
CA GLN A 441 -5.04 -16.84 21.09
C GLN A 441 -5.87 -15.55 20.95
N GLY A 442 -6.99 -15.59 20.20
CA GLY A 442 -7.94 -14.50 20.06
C GLY A 442 -7.84 -13.71 18.76
N ASP A 443 -7.07 -14.18 17.77
CA ASP A 443 -7.08 -13.61 16.43
C ASP A 443 -8.32 -14.11 15.66
N THR A 444 -9.37 -13.28 15.65
CA THR A 444 -10.68 -13.58 15.08
C THR A 444 -10.79 -13.16 13.61
N TRP A 445 -9.68 -12.90 12.91
CA TRP A 445 -9.74 -12.53 11.50
C TRP A 445 -10.41 -13.61 10.65
N PRO A 446 -11.44 -13.29 9.85
CA PRO A 446 -12.17 -14.29 9.09
C PRO A 446 -11.29 -15.08 8.11
N ASN A 447 -10.23 -14.45 7.61
CA ASN A 447 -9.30 -15.10 6.69
C ASN A 447 -8.51 -16.25 7.33
N ASN A 448 -8.31 -16.27 8.66
CA ASN A 448 -7.67 -17.41 9.33
C ASN A 448 -8.51 -18.68 9.14
N PHE A 449 -9.84 -18.55 9.21
CA PHE A 449 -10.76 -19.65 8.97
C PHE A 449 -10.85 -20.03 7.48
N VAL A 450 -10.71 -19.06 6.56
CA VAL A 450 -10.62 -19.36 5.12
C VAL A 450 -9.36 -20.15 4.79
N GLU A 451 -8.22 -19.82 5.42
CA GLU A 451 -6.97 -20.55 5.28
C GLU A 451 -7.07 -21.97 5.86
N LEU A 452 -7.72 -22.13 7.02
CA LEU A 452 -8.03 -23.46 7.59
C LEU A 452 -8.92 -24.28 6.64
N ALA A 453 -9.95 -23.67 6.07
CA ALA A 453 -10.82 -24.34 5.09
C ALA A 453 -10.03 -24.78 3.85
N LEU A 454 -9.15 -23.93 3.33
CA LEU A 454 -8.25 -24.25 2.23
C LEU A 454 -7.40 -25.48 2.55
N LEU A 455 -6.78 -25.54 3.74
CA LEU A 455 -5.92 -26.66 4.13
C LEU A 455 -6.71 -27.97 4.27
N GLU A 456 -7.96 -27.91 4.73
CA GLU A 456 -8.83 -29.08 4.76
C GLU A 456 -9.23 -29.55 3.35
N THR A 457 -9.30 -28.66 2.35
CA THR A 457 -9.45 -29.10 0.95
C THR A 457 -8.26 -29.92 0.45
N VAL A 458 -7.03 -29.58 0.88
CA VAL A 458 -5.81 -30.35 0.56
C VAL A 458 -5.89 -31.75 1.16
N ARG A 459 -6.44 -31.88 2.38
CA ARG A 459 -6.71 -33.15 3.06
C ARG A 459 -7.93 -33.90 2.51
N LYS A 460 -8.63 -33.33 1.53
CA LYS A 460 -9.88 -33.86 0.95
C LYS A 460 -11.00 -34.03 1.99
N ARG A 461 -11.00 -33.17 3.01
CA ARG A 461 -11.94 -33.15 4.13
C ARG A 461 -12.97 -32.05 3.94
N GLN A 462 -13.94 -32.33 3.09
CA GLN A 462 -14.92 -31.33 2.64
C GLN A 462 -15.80 -30.80 3.78
N GLN A 463 -16.19 -31.67 4.71
CA GLN A 463 -17.06 -31.28 5.82
C GLN A 463 -16.36 -30.29 6.75
N GLU A 464 -15.10 -30.58 7.10
CA GLU A 464 -14.26 -29.72 7.94
C GLU A 464 -13.96 -28.40 7.24
N ALA A 465 -13.70 -28.42 5.92
CA ALA A 465 -13.52 -27.20 5.14
C ALA A 465 -14.76 -26.29 5.19
N ILE A 466 -15.96 -26.86 5.03
CA ILE A 466 -17.22 -26.11 5.10
C ILE A 466 -17.48 -25.55 6.49
N GLU A 467 -17.14 -26.30 7.54
CA GLU A 467 -17.29 -25.83 8.93
C GLU A 467 -16.37 -24.64 9.23
N TYR A 468 -15.13 -24.65 8.76
CA TYR A 468 -14.28 -23.46 8.86
C TYR A 468 -14.81 -22.29 8.02
N LEU A 469 -15.37 -22.51 6.83
CA LEU A 469 -16.03 -21.43 6.07
C LEU A 469 -17.26 -20.87 6.81
N ARG A 470 -17.98 -21.70 7.58
CA ARG A 470 -19.08 -21.28 8.45
C ARG A 470 -18.57 -20.40 9.60
N GLN A 471 -17.42 -20.75 10.19
CA GLN A 471 -16.73 -19.92 11.18
C GLN A 471 -16.21 -18.60 10.60
N ALA A 472 -15.70 -18.63 9.36
CA ALA A 472 -15.33 -17.41 8.63
C ALA A 472 -16.55 -16.48 8.47
N PHE A 473 -17.70 -17.04 8.06
CA PHE A 473 -18.95 -16.30 7.91
C PHE A 473 -19.43 -15.70 9.24
N SER A 474 -19.43 -16.48 10.33
CA SER A 474 -19.81 -15.98 11.65
C SER A 474 -18.89 -14.86 12.16
N SER A 475 -17.63 -14.88 11.72
CA SER A 475 -16.64 -13.84 12.04
C SER A 475 -16.73 -12.61 11.11
N GLY A 476 -17.55 -12.66 10.06
CA GLY A 476 -17.83 -11.51 9.18
C GLY A 476 -17.47 -11.68 7.71
N TYR A 477 -16.90 -12.82 7.29
CA TYR A 477 -16.53 -13.06 5.90
C TYR A 477 -17.74 -13.07 4.95
N LEU A 478 -17.71 -12.23 3.91
CA LEU A 478 -18.80 -12.07 2.93
C LEU A 478 -18.36 -12.18 1.46
N ASP A 479 -17.15 -12.66 1.20
CA ASP A 479 -16.61 -12.68 -0.16
C ASP A 479 -17.01 -13.92 -0.96
N ILE A 480 -18.29 -13.97 -1.36
CA ILE A 480 -18.84 -15.04 -2.20
C ILE A 480 -18.10 -15.16 -3.54
N GLY A 481 -17.63 -14.04 -4.09
CA GLY A 481 -16.88 -14.01 -5.35
C GLY A 481 -15.61 -14.84 -5.25
N MET A 482 -14.86 -14.70 -4.15
CA MET A 482 -13.67 -15.50 -3.91
C MET A 482 -14.00 -16.99 -3.70
N LEU A 483 -15.04 -17.33 -2.92
CA LEU A 483 -15.44 -18.73 -2.71
C LEU A 483 -15.86 -19.43 -4.01
N ARG A 484 -16.46 -18.70 -4.95
CA ARG A 484 -16.90 -19.22 -6.24
C ARG A 484 -15.78 -19.26 -7.29
N GLN A 485 -14.91 -18.25 -7.33
CA GLN A 485 -13.89 -18.15 -8.38
C GLN A 485 -12.57 -18.84 -8.02
N SER A 486 -12.24 -18.92 -6.73
CA SER A 486 -10.98 -19.52 -6.35
C SER A 486 -11.00 -21.03 -6.66
N PRO A 487 -9.98 -21.55 -7.40
CA PRO A 487 -9.91 -22.97 -7.73
C PRO A 487 -9.82 -23.88 -6.50
N VAL A 488 -9.41 -23.34 -5.35
CA VAL A 488 -9.24 -24.12 -4.11
C VAL A 488 -10.56 -24.71 -3.58
N PHE A 489 -11.66 -23.99 -3.74
CA PHE A 489 -12.97 -24.43 -3.25
C PHE A 489 -13.83 -25.09 -4.33
N GLN A 490 -13.29 -25.33 -5.53
CA GLN A 490 -14.03 -25.92 -6.65
C GLN A 490 -14.65 -27.28 -6.29
N SER A 491 -13.97 -28.09 -5.47
CA SER A 491 -14.48 -29.39 -5.03
C SER A 491 -15.72 -29.29 -4.12
N LEU A 492 -15.97 -28.12 -3.53
CA LEU A 492 -17.12 -27.87 -2.63
C LEU A 492 -18.36 -27.36 -3.37
N HIS A 493 -18.23 -26.92 -4.64
CA HIS A 493 -19.32 -26.21 -5.34
C HIS A 493 -20.58 -27.05 -5.58
N GLN A 494 -20.48 -28.37 -5.54
CA GLN A 494 -21.61 -29.30 -5.66
C GLN A 494 -22.11 -29.82 -4.30
N ASN A 495 -21.46 -29.44 -3.21
CA ASN A 495 -21.85 -29.86 -1.86
C ASN A 495 -23.04 -29.01 -1.38
N GLU A 496 -24.08 -29.67 -0.88
CA GLU A 496 -25.33 -29.02 -0.44
C GLU A 496 -25.10 -28.01 0.69
N GLU A 497 -24.29 -28.36 1.70
CA GLU A 497 -24.02 -27.48 2.84
C GLU A 497 -23.22 -26.24 2.43
N PHE A 498 -22.29 -26.39 1.47
CA PHE A 498 -21.58 -25.25 0.90
C PHE A 498 -22.53 -24.31 0.14
N MET A 499 -23.45 -24.86 -0.66
CA MET A 499 -24.45 -24.06 -1.37
C MET A 499 -25.36 -23.30 -0.40
N GLN A 500 -25.82 -23.94 0.68
CA GLN A 500 -26.61 -23.31 1.73
C GLN A 500 -25.83 -22.20 2.46
N LEU A 501 -24.54 -22.41 2.74
CA LEU A 501 -23.68 -21.37 3.34
C LEU A 501 -23.55 -20.15 2.42
N VAL A 502 -23.27 -20.37 1.14
CA VAL A 502 -23.18 -19.28 0.14
C VAL A 502 -24.51 -18.55 -0.02
N GLU A 503 -25.63 -19.26 0.03
CA GLU A 503 -26.97 -18.66 0.01
C GLU A 503 -27.21 -17.77 1.25
N ALA A 504 -26.85 -18.24 2.44
CA ALA A 504 -26.96 -17.45 3.67
C ALA A 504 -26.11 -16.17 3.61
N MET A 505 -24.89 -16.25 3.08
CA MET A 505 -24.05 -15.07 2.81
C MET A 505 -24.73 -14.11 1.84
N GLN A 506 -25.32 -14.64 0.75
CA GLN A 506 -25.97 -13.84 -0.28
C GLN A 506 -27.18 -13.07 0.29
N GLN A 507 -27.99 -13.71 1.13
CA GLN A 507 -29.12 -13.06 1.79
C GLN A 507 -28.67 -11.90 2.68
N LYS A 508 -27.59 -12.10 3.47
CA LYS A 508 -27.01 -11.03 4.30
C LYS A 508 -26.49 -9.86 3.46
N ILE A 509 -25.85 -10.14 2.32
CA ILE A 509 -25.38 -9.10 1.39
C ILE A 509 -26.53 -8.32 0.77
N LEU A 510 -27.58 -9.02 0.29
CA LEU A 510 -28.74 -8.37 -0.32
C LEU A 510 -29.48 -7.46 0.66
N ALA A 511 -29.67 -7.89 1.91
CA ALA A 511 -30.28 -7.07 2.95
C ALA A 511 -29.47 -5.78 3.21
N GLN A 512 -28.14 -5.87 3.25
CA GLN A 512 -27.28 -4.68 3.41
C GLN A 512 -27.28 -3.79 2.18
N ARG A 513 -27.32 -4.39 0.98
CA ARG A 513 -27.42 -3.66 -0.30
C ARG A 513 -28.70 -2.83 -0.36
N GLU A 514 -29.82 -3.38 0.08
CA GLU A 514 -31.10 -2.67 0.18
C GLU A 514 -31.00 -1.46 1.11
N GLN A 515 -30.43 -1.65 2.31
CA GLN A 515 -30.22 -0.55 3.28
C GLN A 515 -29.35 0.57 2.72
N VAL A 516 -28.29 0.23 1.97
CA VAL A 516 -27.41 1.20 1.30
C VAL A 516 -28.14 1.96 0.20
N LEU A 517 -29.00 1.30 -0.58
CA LEU A 517 -29.80 1.95 -1.63
C LEU A 517 -30.89 2.87 -1.07
N SER A 518 -31.43 2.56 0.11
CA SER A 518 -32.44 3.39 0.79
C SER A 518 -31.84 4.43 1.75
N ALA A 519 -30.52 4.55 1.81
CA ALA A 519 -29.85 5.40 2.79
C ALA A 519 -29.89 6.89 2.45
N GLU A 520 -30.42 7.71 3.36
CA GLU A 520 -30.40 9.18 3.24
C GLU A 520 -29.00 9.79 3.44
N TRP A 521 -28.07 9.06 4.03
CA TRP A 521 -26.70 9.53 4.27
C TRP A 521 -25.81 9.49 3.02
N ALA A 522 -26.22 8.79 1.97
CA ALA A 522 -25.46 8.71 0.73
C ALA A 522 -25.71 9.99 -0.11
N PRO A 523 -24.67 10.63 -0.67
CA PRO A 523 -24.85 11.76 -1.58
C PRO A 523 -25.76 11.38 -2.78
N GLU A 524 -26.61 12.31 -3.24
CA GLU A 524 -27.63 12.08 -4.28
C GLU A 524 -27.10 11.38 -5.55
N ASN A 525 -25.82 11.57 -5.89
CA ASN A 525 -25.18 10.98 -7.08
C ASN A 525 -24.17 9.88 -6.77
N PHE A 526 -24.09 9.39 -5.53
CA PHE A 526 -23.10 8.38 -5.15
C PHE A 526 -23.25 7.09 -5.97
N PHE A 527 -24.48 6.67 -6.25
CA PHE A 527 -24.79 5.49 -7.06
C PHE A 527 -24.99 5.80 -8.56
N ASN A 528 -24.93 7.07 -8.99
CA ASN A 528 -25.11 7.47 -10.38
C ASN A 528 -23.87 8.18 -10.94
N PRO A 529 -22.89 7.42 -11.44
CA PRO A 529 -21.58 7.95 -11.84
C PRO A 529 -21.59 8.83 -13.10
N LYS A 530 -22.70 8.93 -13.83
CA LYS A 530 -22.80 9.81 -15.02
C LYS A 530 -22.89 11.30 -14.68
N MET A 531 -23.13 11.66 -13.41
CA MET A 531 -23.30 13.06 -12.97
C MET A 531 -22.10 13.66 -12.25
N ASN A 532 -21.02 12.89 -12.01
CA ASN A 532 -19.78 13.37 -11.38
C ASN A 532 -18.69 13.59 -12.44
N ARG A 533 -18.96 14.46 -13.44
CA ARG A 533 -17.94 14.97 -14.36
C ARG A 533 -17.41 16.32 -13.90
#